data_AF-A0A929DB38-F1
#
_entry.id   AF-A0A929DB38-F1
#
_cell.length_a   1.000
_cell.length_b   1.000
_cell.length_c   1.000
_cell.angle_alpha   90.00
_cell.angle_beta   90.00
_cell.angle_gamma   90.00
#
_symmetry.space_group_name_H-M   'P 1'
#
loop_
_entity.id
_entity.type
_entity.pdbx_description
1 polymer ?
#
loop_
_entity_poly.entity_id
_entity_poly.type
_entity_poly.pdbx_seq_one_letter_code
_entity_poly.pdbx_strand_id
1 'polypeptide(L)'
;MHLPELRDDTQPQYERFINAYLSSELRLVNSGLPQRRRSLSELLNEAQPQIPCTDGSQQMVKRSELEYLSSLLDAPDRESLMLPILIEMTGDQSGAIVLCPGSAEQKTVSSVVGMHLVCERPGRLRIYKPQLALLRRKLKTTTQYIFSTRTSD
;
A
#
# COMPACT_ATOMS: atom_id res chain seq x y z
N MET A 1 -46.55 -1.65 -1.51
CA MET A 1 -45.94 -2.99 -1.54
C MET A 1 -44.48 -2.84 -1.94
N HIS A 2 -43.57 -3.05 -0.99
CA HIS A 2 -42.12 -3.02 -1.23
C HIS A 2 -41.70 -4.45 -1.60
N LEU A 3 -41.29 -4.66 -2.85
CA LEU A 3 -40.67 -5.93 -3.27
C LEU A 3 -39.24 -5.96 -2.69
N PRO A 4 -38.85 -7.04 -1.98
CA PRO A 4 -37.47 -7.18 -1.57
C PRO A 4 -36.61 -7.47 -2.79
N GLU A 5 -35.52 -6.70 -2.95
CA GLU A 5 -34.46 -7.01 -3.91
C GLU A 5 -33.91 -8.41 -3.61
N LEU A 6 -34.16 -9.34 -4.53
CA LEU A 6 -33.53 -10.65 -4.55
C LEU A 6 -32.03 -10.43 -4.76
N ARG A 7 -31.24 -10.69 -3.72
CA ARG A 7 -29.80 -10.86 -3.86
C ARG A 7 -29.58 -12.02 -4.83
N ASP A 8 -29.05 -11.70 -6.01
CA ASP A 8 -28.64 -12.69 -6.99
C ASP A 8 -27.41 -13.43 -6.46
N ASP A 9 -27.68 -14.53 -5.75
CA ASP A 9 -26.69 -15.37 -5.07
C ASP A 9 -26.15 -16.49 -5.99
N THR A 10 -26.19 -16.28 -7.32
CA THR A 10 -25.90 -17.33 -8.31
C THR A 10 -24.52 -17.22 -8.97
N GLN A 11 -23.46 -16.92 -8.21
CA GLN A 11 -22.12 -17.27 -8.72
C GLN A 11 -21.99 -18.80 -8.80
N PRO A 12 -21.69 -19.38 -9.99
CA PRO A 12 -21.53 -20.81 -10.18
C PRO A 12 -20.56 -21.40 -9.15
N GLN A 13 -20.87 -22.58 -8.63
CA GLN A 13 -20.06 -23.25 -7.59
C GLN A 13 -18.56 -23.35 -8.00
N TYR A 14 -18.29 -23.52 -9.30
CA TYR A 14 -16.95 -23.54 -9.88
C TYR A 14 -16.19 -22.20 -9.71
N GLU A 15 -16.84 -21.06 -9.93
CA GLU A 15 -16.22 -19.74 -9.75
C GLU A 15 -15.88 -19.48 -8.28
N ARG A 16 -16.75 -19.91 -7.36
CA ARG A 16 -16.48 -19.82 -5.92
C ARG A 16 -15.22 -20.62 -5.54
N PHE A 17 -15.05 -21.82 -6.11
CA PHE A 17 -13.84 -22.63 -5.90
C PHE A 17 -12.59 -21.97 -6.48
N ILE A 18 -12.65 -21.43 -7.71
CA ILE A 18 -11.52 -20.69 -8.31
C ILE A 18 -11.14 -19.50 -7.44
N ASN A 19 -12.11 -18.68 -7.04
CA ASN A 19 -11.86 -17.49 -6.22
C ASN A 19 -11.25 -17.85 -4.86
N ALA A 20 -11.71 -18.94 -4.24
CA ALA A 20 -11.12 -19.44 -3.00
C ALA A 20 -9.64 -19.82 -3.20
N TYR A 21 -9.34 -20.58 -4.26
CA TYR A 21 -7.97 -20.99 -4.58
C TYR A 21 -7.06 -19.80 -4.91
N LEU A 22 -7.51 -18.86 -5.75
CA LEU A 22 -6.76 -17.64 -6.06
C LEU A 22 -6.54 -16.78 -4.81
N SER A 23 -7.52 -16.74 -3.90
CA SER A 23 -7.37 -16.01 -2.64
C SER A 23 -6.32 -16.65 -1.71
N SER A 24 -6.19 -17.98 -1.69
CA SER A 24 -5.14 -18.64 -0.91
C SER A 24 -3.75 -18.41 -1.51
N GLU A 25 -3.62 -18.47 -2.83
CA GLU A 25 -2.35 -18.17 -3.52
C GLU A 25 -1.94 -16.71 -3.31
N LEU A 26 -2.89 -15.76 -3.39
CA LEU A 26 -2.60 -14.36 -3.08
C LEU A 26 -2.18 -14.15 -1.63
N ARG A 27 -2.73 -14.90 -0.67
CA ARG A 27 -2.27 -14.82 0.73
C ARG A 27 -0.81 -15.26 0.85
N LEU A 28 -0.40 -16.29 0.12
CA LEU A 28 0.98 -16.75 0.10
C LEU A 28 1.91 -15.70 -0.52
N VAL A 29 1.53 -15.13 -1.66
CA VAL A 29 2.31 -14.06 -2.32
C VAL A 29 2.44 -12.82 -1.44
N ASN A 30 1.40 -12.51 -0.66
CA ASN A 30 1.35 -11.36 0.25
C ASN A 30 1.78 -11.72 1.69
N SER A 31 2.39 -12.88 1.95
CA SER A 31 2.71 -13.33 3.33
C SER A 31 3.65 -12.38 4.07
N GLY A 32 4.49 -11.65 3.34
CA GLY A 32 5.42 -10.66 3.89
C GLY A 32 4.78 -9.30 4.18
N LEU A 33 3.48 -9.10 3.98
CA LEU A 33 2.79 -7.85 4.30
C LEU A 33 2.85 -7.53 5.80
N PRO A 34 2.80 -6.24 6.19
CA PRO A 34 2.86 -5.86 7.58
C PRO A 34 1.64 -6.37 8.34
N GLN A 35 1.86 -7.07 9.45
CA GLN A 35 0.81 -7.48 10.37
C GLN A 35 0.10 -6.24 10.96
N ARG A 36 0.90 -5.20 11.25
CA ARG A 36 0.43 -3.87 11.60
C ARG A 36 1.35 -2.82 10.99
N ARG A 37 0.77 -1.77 10.42
CA ARG A 37 1.53 -0.57 10.03
C ARG A 37 1.85 0.25 11.27
N ARG A 38 2.90 1.07 11.19
CA ARG A 38 3.37 1.93 12.28
C ARG A 38 3.62 3.34 11.79
N SER A 39 3.44 4.36 12.62
CA SER A 39 3.67 5.73 12.19
C SER A 39 5.16 6.00 11.97
N LEU A 40 5.46 7.00 11.13
CA LEU A 40 6.82 7.49 10.95
C LEU A 40 7.39 8.01 12.29
N SER A 41 6.59 8.71 13.10
CA SER A 41 7.01 9.21 14.41
C SER A 41 7.42 8.09 15.37
N GLU A 42 6.68 6.98 15.41
CA GLU A 42 7.05 5.81 16.21
C GLU A 42 8.40 5.24 15.77
N LEU A 43 8.56 4.97 14.47
CA LEU A 43 9.75 4.31 13.92
C LEU A 43 11.00 5.19 14.05
N LEU A 44 10.87 6.52 14.01
CA LEU A 44 12.00 7.44 14.23
C LEU A 44 12.57 7.35 15.64
N ASN A 45 11.76 7.01 16.64
CA ASN A 45 12.17 6.93 18.04
C ASN A 45 12.79 5.58 18.42
N GLU A 46 12.78 4.59 17.54
CA GLU A 46 13.33 3.26 17.83
C GLU A 46 14.82 3.17 17.55
N ALA A 47 15.60 2.53 18.42
CA ALA A 47 17.01 2.28 18.13
C ALA A 47 17.20 1.44 16.85
N GLN A 48 16.32 0.45 16.63
CA GLN A 48 16.31 -0.45 15.48
C GLN A 48 14.89 -0.51 14.89
N PRO A 49 14.56 0.36 13.92
CA PRO A 49 13.20 0.46 13.38
C PRO A 49 12.81 -0.81 12.61
N GLN A 50 11.69 -1.42 13.01
CA GLN A 50 11.19 -2.64 12.38
C GLN A 50 9.66 -2.75 12.39
N ILE A 51 9.14 -3.51 11.44
CA ILE A 51 7.71 -3.74 11.24
C ILE A 51 7.44 -5.25 11.21
N PRO A 52 6.57 -5.79 12.08
CA PRO A 52 6.22 -7.20 12.08
C PRO A 52 5.35 -7.54 10.86
N CYS A 53 5.62 -8.67 10.23
CA CYS A 53 4.92 -9.17 9.05
C CYS A 53 3.98 -10.34 9.36
N THR A 54 3.02 -10.61 8.48
CA THR A 54 2.01 -11.66 8.69
C THR A 54 2.58 -13.08 8.68
N ASP A 55 3.76 -13.28 8.08
CA ASP A 55 4.51 -14.54 8.10
C ASP A 55 5.38 -14.72 9.36
N GLY A 56 5.31 -13.79 10.31
CA GLY A 56 6.09 -13.80 11.54
C GLY A 56 7.49 -13.20 11.41
N SER A 57 7.89 -12.79 10.20
CA SER A 57 9.17 -12.10 9.99
C SER A 57 9.13 -10.65 10.51
N GLN A 58 10.30 -10.02 10.59
CA GLN A 58 10.46 -8.60 10.91
C GLN A 58 11.10 -7.88 9.72
N GLN A 59 10.40 -6.88 9.17
CA GLN A 59 10.94 -6.01 8.14
C GLN A 59 11.75 -4.88 8.77
N MET A 60 13.06 -4.92 8.60
CA MET A 60 13.96 -3.82 8.98
C MET A 60 13.71 -2.60 8.11
N VAL A 61 13.57 -1.44 8.75
CA VAL A 61 13.37 -0.15 8.07
C VAL A 61 14.62 0.69 8.18
N LYS A 62 15.11 1.20 7.05
CA LYS A 62 16.31 2.04 7.02
C LYS A 62 16.05 3.37 7.70
N ARG A 63 16.85 3.69 8.72
CA ARG A 63 16.82 5.00 9.39
C ARG A 63 17.00 6.17 8.42
N SER A 64 17.88 6.05 7.42
CA SER A 64 18.07 7.09 6.40
C SER A 64 16.79 7.38 5.57
N GLU A 65 15.95 6.36 5.33
CA GLU A 65 14.67 6.58 4.64
C GLU A 65 13.65 7.27 5.56
N LEU A 66 13.63 6.92 6.85
CA LEU A 66 12.77 7.58 7.84
C LEU A 66 13.14 9.06 8.03
N GLU A 67 14.43 9.36 8.15
CA GLU A 67 14.94 10.74 8.25
C GLU A 67 14.62 11.54 7.00
N TYR A 68 14.78 10.92 5.82
CA TYR A 68 14.37 11.56 4.56
C TYR A 68 12.88 11.86 4.55
N LEU A 69 12.01 10.92 4.93
CA LEU A 69 10.57 11.17 5.05
C LEU A 69 10.27 12.29 6.06
N SER A 70 10.95 12.30 7.19
CA SER A 70 10.81 13.36 8.21
C SER A 70 11.19 14.74 7.65
N SER A 71 12.18 14.82 6.75
CA SER A 71 12.57 16.09 6.13
C SER A 71 11.54 16.64 5.14
N LEU A 72 10.65 15.77 4.61
CA LEU A 72 9.62 16.14 3.63
C LEU A 72 8.29 16.56 4.26
N LEU A 73 8.06 16.19 5.52
CA LEU A 73 6.75 16.26 6.18
C LEU A 73 6.81 17.12 7.44
N ASP A 74 5.69 17.78 7.73
CA ASP A 74 5.47 18.48 9.00
C ASP A 74 5.12 17.49 10.12
N ALA A 75 5.04 17.98 11.37
CA ALA A 75 4.79 17.10 12.53
C ALA A 75 3.45 16.33 12.44
N PRO A 76 2.32 16.94 12.06
CA PRO A 76 1.05 16.21 11.88
C PRO A 76 1.13 15.12 10.80
N ASP A 77 1.80 15.40 9.67
CA ASP A 77 1.98 14.38 8.63
C ASP A 77 2.90 13.24 9.09
N ARG A 78 3.91 13.51 9.94
CA ARG A 78 4.79 12.45 10.49
C ARG A 78 4.06 11.51 11.46
N GLU A 79 3.08 12.01 12.20
CA GLU A 79 2.25 11.18 13.08
C GLU A 79 1.23 10.35 12.29
N SER A 80 0.69 10.90 11.20
CA SER A 80 -0.32 10.24 10.38
C SER A 80 0.25 9.32 9.29
N LEU A 81 1.50 9.52 8.85
CA LEU A 81 2.11 8.66 7.83
C LEU A 81 2.38 7.27 8.40
N MET A 82 1.58 6.30 7.96
CA MET A 82 1.75 4.89 8.31
C MET A 82 2.74 4.21 7.37
N LEU A 83 3.61 3.35 7.90
CA LEU A 83 4.64 2.62 7.15
C LEU A 83 4.45 1.10 7.26
N PRO A 84 4.84 0.34 6.21
CA PRO A 84 5.27 0.85 4.90
C PRO A 84 4.09 1.46 4.12
N ILE A 85 4.38 2.36 3.18
CA ILE A 85 3.41 2.83 2.18
C ILE A 85 3.13 1.66 1.23
N LEU A 86 1.86 1.30 1.07
CA LEU A 86 1.46 0.16 0.25
C LEU A 86 1.27 0.56 -1.22
N ILE A 87 1.86 -0.22 -2.11
CA ILE A 87 1.82 -0.04 -3.56
C ILE A 87 1.15 -1.25 -4.16
N GLU A 88 -0.09 -1.09 -4.59
CA GLU A 88 -0.86 -2.12 -5.26
C GLU A 88 -0.43 -2.24 -6.73
N MET A 89 0.02 -3.42 -7.11
CA MET A 89 0.41 -3.72 -8.50
C MET A 89 -0.82 -4.00 -9.35
N THR A 90 -1.03 -3.22 -10.42
CA THR A 90 -2.15 -3.44 -11.34
C THR A 90 -1.77 -4.45 -12.42
N GLY A 91 -2.71 -5.33 -12.77
CA GLY A 91 -2.48 -6.39 -13.78
C GLY A 91 -2.29 -5.88 -15.20
N ASP A 92 -2.59 -4.61 -15.47
CA ASP A 92 -2.55 -3.98 -16.81
C ASP A 92 -1.15 -3.49 -17.23
N GLN A 93 -0.09 -3.76 -16.43
CA GLN A 93 1.31 -3.38 -16.66
C GLN A 93 1.59 -1.87 -16.87
N SER A 94 0.58 -1.01 -16.77
CA SER A 94 0.71 0.42 -17.06
C SER A 94 1.28 1.20 -15.88
N GLY A 95 1.15 0.67 -14.65
CA GLY A 95 1.65 1.34 -13.46
C GLY A 95 1.35 0.58 -12.17
N ALA A 96 1.11 1.35 -11.11
CA ALA A 96 0.70 0.86 -9.80
C ALA A 96 -0.21 1.89 -9.13
N ILE A 97 -0.91 1.47 -8.09
CA ILE A 97 -1.72 2.35 -7.23
C ILE A 97 -1.03 2.44 -5.88
N VAL A 98 -0.67 3.65 -5.45
CA VAL A 98 -0.30 3.88 -4.05
C VAL A 98 -1.58 4.04 -3.23
N LEU A 99 -1.67 3.28 -2.14
CA LEU A 99 -2.77 3.39 -1.19
C LEU A 99 -2.51 4.57 -0.25
N CYS A 100 -3.33 5.61 -0.37
CA CYS A 100 -3.20 6.88 0.34
C CYS A 100 -4.44 7.16 1.20
N PRO A 101 -4.71 6.38 2.26
CA PRO A 101 -5.88 6.63 3.11
C PRO A 101 -5.88 8.03 3.74
N GLY A 102 -4.70 8.64 3.92
CA GLY A 102 -4.54 10.03 4.34
C GLY A 102 -3.81 10.90 3.31
N SER A 103 -3.67 12.18 3.64
CA SER A 103 -2.95 13.16 2.83
C SER A 103 -1.42 13.00 2.91
N ALA A 104 -0.91 12.41 4.00
CA ALA A 104 0.53 12.24 4.23
C ALA A 104 1.19 11.34 3.18
N GLU A 105 0.55 10.23 2.77
CA GLU A 105 1.06 9.39 1.69
C GLU A 105 1.11 10.15 0.35
N GLN A 106 0.06 10.87 -0.02
CA GLN A 106 0.03 11.63 -1.27
C GLN A 106 1.11 12.71 -1.30
N LYS A 107 1.29 13.47 -0.21
CA LYS A 107 2.36 14.46 -0.07
C LYS A 107 3.73 13.81 -0.21
N THR A 108 3.95 12.69 0.47
CA THR A 108 5.20 11.92 0.40
C THR A 108 5.53 11.52 -1.03
N VAL A 109 4.60 10.85 -1.72
CA VAL A 109 4.84 10.36 -3.09
C VAL A 109 5.06 11.53 -4.05
N SER A 110 4.28 12.60 -3.93
CA SER A 110 4.43 13.81 -4.76
C SER A 110 5.82 14.44 -4.59
N SER A 111 6.28 14.60 -3.34
CA SER A 111 7.60 15.15 -3.02
C SER A 111 8.75 14.24 -3.48
N VAL A 112 8.58 12.93 -3.35
CA VAL A 112 9.61 11.95 -3.76
C VAL A 112 9.80 11.94 -5.28
N VAL A 113 8.68 11.94 -6.01
CA VAL A 113 8.65 11.93 -7.49
C VAL A 113 8.98 13.30 -8.06
N GLY A 114 8.76 14.39 -7.31
CA GLY A 114 9.04 15.76 -7.74
C GLY A 114 7.93 16.35 -8.61
N MET A 115 6.70 15.88 -8.45
CA MET A 115 5.53 16.39 -9.18
C MET A 115 4.29 16.32 -8.31
N HIS A 116 3.34 17.23 -8.53
CA HIS A 116 2.06 17.16 -7.84
C HIS A 116 1.22 16.02 -8.41
N LEU A 117 0.88 15.04 -7.57
CA LEU A 117 0.03 13.92 -7.93
C LEU A 117 -1.31 14.04 -7.20
N VAL A 118 -2.40 13.69 -7.88
CA VAL A 118 -3.77 13.74 -7.35
C VAL A 118 -4.36 12.34 -7.38
N CYS A 119 -5.10 11.98 -6.33
CA CYS A 119 -5.77 10.70 -6.28
C CYS A 119 -6.91 10.63 -7.30
N GLU A 120 -6.91 9.62 -8.18
CA GLU A 120 -7.98 9.39 -9.16
C GLU A 120 -9.29 8.99 -8.47
N ARG A 121 -9.17 8.32 -7.33
CA ARG A 121 -10.27 7.92 -6.43
C ARG A 121 -9.89 8.19 -4.99
N PRO A 122 -10.85 8.31 -4.07
CA PRO A 122 -10.55 8.46 -2.65
C PRO A 122 -9.53 7.43 -2.16
N GLY A 123 -8.37 7.94 -1.74
CA GLY A 123 -7.26 7.16 -1.21
C GLY A 123 -6.51 6.25 -2.19
N ARG A 124 -6.64 6.47 -3.50
CA ARG A 124 -5.92 5.72 -4.53
C ARG A 124 -5.18 6.66 -5.48
N LEU A 125 -3.86 6.63 -5.43
CA LEU A 125 -2.98 7.47 -6.22
C LEU A 125 -2.32 6.65 -7.33
N ARG A 126 -2.66 6.93 -8.58
CA ARG A 126 -2.03 6.29 -9.73
C ARG A 126 -0.61 6.77 -9.91
N ILE A 127 0.32 5.82 -10.07
CA ILE A 127 1.69 6.11 -10.51
C ILE A 127 2.08 5.19 -11.66
N TYR A 128 2.86 5.73 -12.60
CA TYR A 128 3.38 5.01 -13.76
C TYR A 128 4.78 4.48 -13.49
N LYS A 129 5.25 3.56 -14.34
CA LYS A 129 6.57 2.90 -14.21
C LYS A 129 7.74 3.86 -13.89
N PRO A 130 7.89 5.03 -14.55
CA PRO A 130 8.97 5.96 -14.20
C PRO A 130 8.85 6.50 -12.77
N GLN A 131 7.65 6.88 -12.33
CA GLN A 131 7.38 7.41 -11.00
C GLN A 131 7.58 6.33 -9.93
N LEU A 132 7.14 5.10 -10.22
CA LEU A 132 7.37 3.96 -9.35
C LEU A 132 8.88 3.67 -9.18
N ALA A 133 9.66 3.75 -10.26
CA ALA A 133 11.10 3.58 -10.19
C ALA A 133 11.77 4.68 -9.34
N LEU A 134 11.33 5.94 -9.47
CA LEU A 134 11.80 7.04 -8.61
C LEU A 134 11.47 6.79 -7.13
N LEU A 135 10.23 6.38 -6.85
CA LEU A 135 9.74 6.08 -5.51
C LEU A 135 10.55 4.96 -4.86
N ARG A 136 10.69 3.81 -5.54
CA ARG A 136 11.40 2.63 -5.04
C ARG A 136 12.90 2.83 -4.92
N ARG A 137 13.49 3.74 -5.71
CA ARG A 137 14.91 4.10 -5.58
C ARG A 137 15.18 4.85 -4.28
N LYS A 138 14.28 5.74 -3.86
CA LYS A 138 14.44 6.52 -2.61
C LYS A 138 13.92 5.79 -1.38
N LEU A 139 12.80 5.08 -1.51
CA LEU A 139 12.04 4.51 -0.39
C LEU A 139 11.89 2.99 -0.57
N LYS A 140 12.97 2.23 -0.40
CA LYS A 140 12.97 0.78 -0.63
C LYS A 140 12.36 0.00 0.55
N THR A 141 12.62 0.44 1.78
CA THR A 141 12.21 -0.27 3.02
C THR A 141 10.97 0.35 3.68
N THR A 142 10.61 1.56 3.27
CA THR A 142 9.42 2.29 3.72
C THR A 142 8.25 2.17 2.74
N THR A 143 8.40 1.40 1.65
CA THR A 143 7.31 1.05 0.72
C THR A 143 7.26 -0.46 0.50
N GLN A 144 6.08 -0.99 0.22
CA GLN A 144 5.88 -2.41 -0.03
C GLN A 144 4.83 -2.67 -1.10
N TYR A 145 5.05 -3.72 -1.90
CA TYR A 145 4.07 -4.15 -2.90
C TYR A 145 2.98 -4.99 -2.28
N ILE A 146 1.75 -4.80 -2.76
CA ILE A 146 0.61 -5.68 -2.52
C ILE A 146 0.06 -6.15 -3.86
N PHE A 147 -0.26 -7.43 -3.94
CA PHE A 147 -0.91 -8.03 -5.09
C PHE A 147 -2.38 -8.25 -4.78
N SER A 148 -3.25 -7.77 -5.66
CA SER A 148 -4.69 -7.94 -5.53
C SER A 148 -5.25 -8.56 -6.81
N THR A 149 -6.36 -9.28 -6.69
CA THR A 149 -7.16 -9.74 -7.84
C THR A 149 -8.18 -8.69 -8.28
N ARG A 150 -8.18 -7.49 -7.69
CA ARG A 150 -9.15 -6.45 -8.09
C ARG A 150 -8.80 -6.00 -9.50
N THR A 151 -9.68 -6.31 -10.45
CA THR A 151 -9.70 -5.61 -11.72
C THR A 151 -9.89 -4.13 -11.42
N SER A 152 -9.15 -3.29 -12.14
CA SER A 152 -9.25 -1.83 -12.00
C SER A 152 -10.62 -1.39 -12.55
N ASP A 153 -11.67 -1.56 -11.76
CA ASP A 153 -13.05 -1.14 -12.08
C ASP A 153 -13.23 0.34 -11.80
#